data_AF-A0A7K4FZY6-F1
#
_entry.id   AF-A0A7K4FZY6-F1
#
_cell.length_a   1.000
_cell.length_b   1.000
_cell.length_c   1.000
_cell.angle_alpha   90.00
_cell.angle_beta   90.00
_cell.angle_gamma   90.00
#
_symmetry.space_group_name_H-M   'P 1'
#
loop_
_entity.id
_entity.type
_entity.pdbx_description
1 polymer ?
#
loop_
_entity_poly.entity_id
_entity_poly.type
_entity_poly.pdbx_seq_one_letter_code
_entity_poly.pdbx_strand_id
1 'polypeptide(L)'
;MKLFSARISQIISCVTICIGFIVCIGWILDIPFLTSIIPDAVTMKFSTSISFIFSGITIYFISKYNEGKIGIGQITVPISGFVVFLFMATLLT
;
A
#
# COMPACT_ATOMS: atom_id res chain seq x y z
N MET A 1 5.21 -18.24 -18.47
CA MET A 1 4.06 -17.60 -17.79
C MET A 1 4.42 -16.80 -16.53
N LYS A 2 5.38 -17.23 -15.69
CA LYS A 2 5.75 -16.54 -14.43
C LYS A 2 6.25 -15.09 -14.59
N LEU A 3 6.98 -14.79 -15.66
CA LEU A 3 7.52 -13.44 -15.94
C LEU A 3 6.43 -12.39 -16.23
N PHE A 4 5.32 -12.77 -16.86
CA PHE A 4 4.24 -11.84 -17.19
C PHE A 4 3.50 -11.36 -15.93
N SER A 5 3.24 -12.27 -14.98
CA SER A 5 2.62 -11.94 -13.70
C SER A 5 3.51 -11.06 -12.81
N ALA A 6 4.83 -11.23 -12.87
CA ALA A 6 5.77 -10.41 -12.09
C ALA A 6 5.76 -8.94 -12.54
N ARG A 7 5.75 -8.69 -13.85
CA ARG A 7 5.65 -7.34 -14.43
C ARG A 7 4.34 -6.64 -14.05
N ILE A 8 3.21 -7.35 -14.14
CA ILE A 8 1.91 -6.80 -13.75
C ILE A 8 1.90 -6.47 -12.25
N SER A 9 2.47 -7.34 -11.41
CA SER A 9 2.57 -7.09 -9.96
C SER A 9 3.47 -5.89 -9.63
N GLN A 10 4.53 -5.65 -10.41
CA GLN A 10 5.37 -4.44 -10.29
C GLN A 10 4.60 -3.16 -10.63
N ILE A 11 3.80 -3.19 -11.69
CA ILE A 11 2.98 -2.04 -12.08
C ILE A 11 1.93 -1.77 -11.00
N ILE A 12 1.24 -2.80 -10.53
CA ILE A 12 0.22 -2.69 -9.48
C ILE A 12 0.84 -2.12 -8.19
N SER A 13 1.98 -2.65 -7.74
CA SER A 13 2.66 -2.14 -6.54
C SER A 13 3.04 -0.67 -6.67
N CYS A 14 3.58 -0.25 -7.82
CA CYS A 14 3.89 1.17 -8.08
C CYS A 14 2.63 2.04 -7.98
N VAL A 15 1.53 1.61 -8.62
CA VAL A 15 0.24 2.31 -8.56
C VAL A 15 -0.28 2.39 -7.13
N THR A 16 -0.23 1.30 -6.36
CA THR A 16 -0.67 1.25 -4.96
C THR A 16 0.12 2.23 -4.08
N ILE A 17 1.44 2.30 -4.26
CA ILE A 17 2.31 3.26 -3.54
C ILE A 17 1.92 4.70 -3.90
N CYS A 18 1.77 5.00 -5.19
CA CYS A 18 1.37 6.33 -5.65
C CYS A 18 0.02 6.76 -5.08
N ILE A 19 -0.98 5.88 -5.07
CA ILE A 19 -2.29 6.15 -4.46
C ILE A 19 -2.13 6.47 -2.97
N GLY A 20 -1.34 5.67 -2.23
CA GLY A 20 -1.06 5.95 -0.82
C GLY A 20 -0.44 7.33 -0.60
N PHE A 21 0.51 7.75 -1.43
CA PHE A 21 1.09 9.09 -1.36
C PHE A 21 0.08 10.20 -1.70
N ILE A 22 -0.75 10.02 -2.72
CA ILE A 22 -1.79 10.99 -3.11
C ILE A 22 -2.75 11.22 -1.94
N VAL A 23 -3.24 10.15 -1.31
CA VAL A 23 -4.14 10.26 -0.16
C VAL A 23 -3.42 10.88 1.04
N CYS A 24 -2.15 10.54 1.27
CA CYS A 24 -1.33 11.12 2.32
C CYS A 24 -1.17 12.64 2.17
N ILE A 25 -0.86 13.11 0.95
CA ILE A 25 -0.76 14.53 0.61
C ILE A 25 -2.13 15.20 0.72
N GLY A 26 -3.19 14.56 0.22
CA GLY A 26 -4.57 15.04 0.33
C GLY A 26 -5.02 15.23 1.77
N TRP A 27 -4.56 14.36 2.67
CA TRP A 27 -4.86 14.45 4.09
C TRP A 27 -4.07 15.57 4.78
N ILE A 28 -2.77 15.72 4.48
CA ILE A 28 -1.93 16.80 5.04
C ILE A 28 -2.38 18.18 4.58
N LEU A 29 -2.81 18.31 3.32
CA LEU A 29 -3.28 19.58 2.76
C LEU A 29 -4.77 19.84 3.01
N ASP A 30 -5.45 18.94 3.73
CA ASP A 30 -6.90 18.98 4.01
C ASP A 30 -7.73 19.18 2.72
N ILE A 31 -7.33 18.50 1.64
CA ILE A 31 -8.03 18.52 0.35
C ILE A 31 -9.02 17.35 0.33
N PRO A 32 -10.34 17.60 0.51
CA PRO A 32 -11.33 16.53 0.64
C PRO A 32 -11.45 15.69 -0.63
N PHE A 33 -11.18 16.29 -1.80
CA PHE A 33 -11.25 15.63 -3.10
C PHE A 33 -10.16 14.56 -3.31
N LEU A 34 -9.01 14.68 -2.63
CA LEU A 34 -7.93 13.70 -2.71
C LEU A 34 -8.07 12.58 -1.67
N THR A 35 -8.88 12.81 -0.63
CA THR A 35 -9.10 11.85 0.46
C THR A 35 -10.45 11.14 0.37
N SER A 36 -11.39 11.69 -0.40
CA SER A 36 -12.70 11.11 -0.67
C SER A 36 -13.09 11.33 -2.13
N ILE A 37 -13.29 10.23 -2.84
CA ILE A 37 -13.70 10.24 -4.26
C ILE A 37 -15.17 10.66 -4.41
N ILE A 38 -15.96 10.51 -3.35
CA ILE A 38 -17.39 10.85 -3.32
C ILE A 38 -17.61 11.95 -2.27
N PRO A 39 -18.15 13.12 -2.64
CA PRO A 39 -18.59 14.10 -1.64
C PRO A 39 -19.66 13.45 -0.74
N ASP A 40 -19.52 13.56 0.58
CA ASP A 40 -20.23 12.82 1.66
C ASP A 40 -19.77 11.39 1.99
N ALA A 41 -18.80 10.81 1.28
CA ALA A 41 -18.23 9.53 1.69
C ALA A 41 -17.13 9.70 2.74
N VAL A 42 -16.97 8.67 3.59
CA VAL A 42 -15.94 8.58 4.63
C VAL A 42 -14.57 8.93 4.04
N THR A 43 -14.01 10.05 4.50
CA THR A 43 -12.66 10.47 4.13
C THR A 43 -11.65 9.43 4.61
N MET A 44 -10.77 9.05 3.71
CA MET A 44 -9.76 8.05 3.98
C MET A 44 -8.73 8.63 4.97
N LYS A 45 -8.68 8.07 6.18
CA LYS A 45 -7.75 8.49 7.24
C LYS A 45 -6.30 8.26 6.82
N PHE A 46 -5.39 9.09 7.36
CA PHE A 46 -3.93 8.95 7.21
C PHE A 46 -3.40 7.54 7.53
N SER A 47 -4.01 6.86 8.50
CA SER A 47 -3.71 5.46 8.84
C SER A 47 -3.90 4.50 7.67
N THR A 48 -4.92 4.74 6.83
CA THR A 48 -5.23 3.89 5.69
C THR A 48 -4.28 4.18 4.53
N SER A 49 -3.90 5.44 4.30
CA SER A 49 -2.93 5.78 3.26
C SER A 49 -1.54 5.17 3.54
N ILE A 50 -1.10 5.17 4.80
CA ILE A 50 0.14 4.46 5.20
C ILE A 50 0.04 2.96 4.90
N SER A 51 -1.11 2.35 5.18
CA SER A 51 -1.34 0.92 4.93
C SER A 51 -1.25 0.59 3.44
N PHE A 52 -1.75 1.48 2.57
CA PHE A 52 -1.60 1.36 1.12
C PHE A 52 -0.14 1.43 0.66
N ILE A 53 0.65 2.37 1.20
CA ILE A 53 2.08 2.48 0.89
C ILE A 53 2.81 1.19 1.25
N PHE A 54 2.62 0.69 2.49
CA PHE A 54 3.27 -0.54 2.95
C PHE A 54 2.82 -1.77 2.17
N SER A 55 1.53 -1.86 1.82
CA SER A 55 1.00 -2.94 0.98
C SER A 55 1.63 -2.94 -0.42
N GLY A 56 1.76 -1.77 -1.05
CA GLY A 56 2.43 -1.64 -2.34
C GLY A 56 3.92 -2.03 -2.30
N ILE A 57 4.65 -1.61 -1.26
CA ILE A 57 6.05 -2.04 -1.02
C ILE A 57 6.14 -3.56 -0.88
N THR A 58 5.18 -4.17 -0.20
CA THR A 58 5.12 -5.63 -0.01
C THR A 58 4.96 -6.36 -1.33
N ILE A 59 4.00 -5.94 -2.15
CA ILE A 59 3.74 -6.52 -3.46
C ILE A 59 4.97 -6.38 -4.37
N TYR A 60 5.68 -5.24 -4.30
CA TYR A 60 6.92 -5.03 -5.06
C TYR A 60 8.01 -6.04 -4.66
N PHE A 61 8.21 -6.24 -3.35
CA PHE A 61 9.20 -7.20 -2.84
C PHE A 61 8.82 -8.66 -3.11
N ILE A 62 7.54 -9.03 -2.99
CA ILE A 62 7.03 -10.35 -3.37
C ILE A 62 7.25 -10.61 -4.86
N SER A 63 6.97 -9.62 -5.71
CA SER A 63 7.18 -9.75 -7.16
C SER A 63 8.66 -10.00 -7.49
N LYS A 64 9.59 -9.30 -6.82
CA LYS A 64 11.03 -9.55 -6.96
C LYS A 64 11.48 -10.91 -6.43
N TYR A 65 10.93 -11.36 -5.31
CA TYR A 65 11.21 -12.70 -4.76
C TYR A 65 10.83 -13.80 -5.75
N ASN A 66 9.68 -13.64 -6.41
CA ASN A 66 9.18 -14.60 -7.40
C ASN A 66 10.03 -14.64 -8.68
N GLU A 67 10.84 -13.61 -8.94
CA GLU A 67 11.85 -13.56 -10.02
C GLU A 67 13.21 -14.20 -9.63
N GLY A 68 13.32 -14.81 -8.45
CA GLY A 68 14.52 -15.55 -8.02
C GLY A 68 15.66 -14.65 -7.55
N LYS A 69 15.44 -13.34 -7.44
CA LYS A 69 16.40 -12.39 -6.87
C LYS A 69 15.94 -11.97 -5.48
N ILE A 70 16.76 -12.34 -4.50
CA ILE A 70 16.86 -11.77 -3.15
C ILE A 70 15.94 -12.44 -2.10
N GLY A 71 16.56 -13.17 -1.16
CA GLY A 71 15.93 -13.80 0.02
C GLY A 71 15.41 -12.85 1.11
N ILE A 72 15.17 -11.58 0.78
CA ILE A 72 14.68 -10.54 1.70
C ILE A 72 13.13 -10.51 1.70
N GLY A 73 12.48 -11.09 0.68
CA GLY A 73 11.02 -11.13 0.57
C GLY A 73 10.30 -11.84 1.72
N GLN A 74 10.92 -12.83 2.36
CA GLN A 74 10.28 -13.57 3.47
C GLN A 74 10.12 -12.75 4.76
N ILE A 75 10.93 -11.70 4.96
CA ILE A 75 10.88 -10.85 6.16
C ILE A 75 9.99 -9.62 5.91
N THR A 76 10.01 -9.08 4.69
CA THR A 76 9.20 -7.88 4.34
C THR A 76 7.69 -8.15 4.39
N VAL A 77 7.24 -9.35 4.02
CA VAL A 77 5.81 -9.70 3.99
C VAL A 77 5.17 -9.77 5.39
N PRO A 78 5.76 -10.45 6.39
CA PRO A 78 5.20 -10.44 7.73
C PRO A 78 5.31 -9.06 8.39
N ILE A 79 6.38 -8.29 8.12
CA ILE A 79 6.56 -6.95 8.69
C ILE A 79 5.42 -6.01 8.27
N SER A 80 5.07 -6.02 6.98
CA SER A 80 4.02 -5.14 6.46
C SER A 80 2.64 -5.60 6.87
N GLY A 81 2.39 -6.91 6.92
CA GLY A 81 1.17 -7.48 7.47
C GLY A 81 0.96 -7.06 8.93
N PHE A 82 2.03 -7.08 9.73
CA PHE A 82 1.99 -6.64 11.12
C PHE A 82 1.72 -5.13 11.26
N VAL A 83 2.36 -4.30 10.42
CA VAL A 83 2.11 -2.85 10.39
C VAL A 83 0.65 -2.54 10.01
N VAL A 84 0.12 -3.20 8.98
CA VAL A 84 -1.28 -3.03 8.57
C VAL A 84 -2.24 -3.49 9.68
N PHE A 85 -1.94 -4.61 10.33
CA PHE A 85 -2.73 -5.12 11.44
C PHE A 85 -2.76 -4.14 12.62
N LEU A 86 -1.60 -3.59 13.02
CA LEU A 86 -1.52 -2.57 14.07
C LEU A 86 -2.30 -1.31 13.72
N PHE A 87 -2.19 -0.83 12.48
CA PHE A 87 -2.91 0.36 12.03
C PHE A 87 -4.43 0.13 11.99
N MET A 88 -4.88 -1.07 11.60
CA MET A 88 -6.31 -1.42 11.62
C MET A 88 -6.83 -1.63 13.05
N ALA A 89 -6.05 -2.21 13.95
CA ALA A 89 -6.41 -2.35 15.36
C ALA A 89 -6.54 -0.97 16.05
N THR A 90 -5.69 0.00 15.67
CA THR A 90 -5.74 1.38 16.20
C THR A 90 -6.98 2.15 15.74
N LEU A 91 -7.62 1.75 14.63
CA LEU A 91 -8.87 2.36 14.15
C LEU A 91 -10.12 1.86 14.90
N LEU A 92 -10.01 0.75 15.64
CA LEU A 92 -11.11 0.12 16.35
C LEU A 92 -11.34 0.70 17.77
N THR A 93 -10.41 1.52 18.26
CA THR A 93 -10.47 2.24 19.55
C THR A 93 -10.87 3.69 19.35
#